data_AF-A0A836H7R5-F1
#
_entry.id   AF-A0A836H7R5-F1
#
_cell.length_a   1.000
_cell.length_b   1.000
_cell.length_c   1.000
_cell.angle_alpha   90.00
_cell.angle_beta   90.00
_cell.angle_gamma   90.00
#
_symmetry.space_group_name_H-M   'P 1'
#
loop_
_entity.id
_entity.type
_entity.pdbx_description
1 polymer ?
#
loop_
_entity_poly.entity_id
_entity_poly.type
_entity_poly.pdbx_seq_one_letter_code
_entity_poly.pdbx_strand_id
1 'polypeptide(L)' 'MILCAFEVGCTVSGEHGIGAGEVCHLVRVHDRDYIAIQEVIRQALDPDNNMNPGYFYPS' A
#
# COMPACT_ATOMS: atom_id res chain seq x y z
N MET A 1 10.03 9.84 -6.86
CA MET A 1 8.82 10.58 -7.31
C MET A 1 7.74 10.56 -6.24
N ILE A 2 7.43 9.39 -5.64
CA ILE A 2 6.42 9.24 -4.57
C ILE A 2 6.49 10.29 -3.47
N LEU A 3 7.65 10.45 -2.83
CA LEU A 3 7.75 11.35 -1.68
C LEU A 3 7.52 12.82 -2.08
N CYS A 4 8.02 13.23 -3.24
CA CYS A 4 7.76 14.58 -3.74
C CYS A 4 6.28 14.81 -4.02
N ALA A 5 5.57 13.81 -4.58
CA ALA A 5 4.13 13.89 -4.81
C ALA A 5 3.34 13.99 -3.50
N PHE A 6 3.71 13.18 -2.49
CA PHE A 6 3.12 13.24 -1.16
C PHE A 6 3.34 14.60 -0.47
N GLU A 7 4.56 15.14 -0.54
CA GLU A 7 4.91 16.43 0.07
C GLU A 7 4.09 17.61 -0.46
N VAL A 8 3.62 17.54 -1.71
CA VAL A 8 2.74 18.54 -2.32
C VAL A 8 1.25 18.17 -2.29
N GLY A 9 0.89 17.07 -1.60
CA GLY A 9 -0.50 16.61 -1.45
C GLY A 9 -1.11 15.97 -2.69
N CYS A 10 -0.29 15.53 -3.66
CA CYS A 10 -0.75 14.79 -4.84
C CYS A 10 -0.84 13.29 -4.57
N THR A 11 -1.60 12.58 -5.43
CA THR A 11 -1.57 11.11 -5.45
C THR A 11 -0.19 10.61 -5.88
N VAL A 12 0.25 9.50 -5.29
CA VAL A 12 1.55 8.87 -5.59
C VAL A 12 1.51 7.93 -6.79
N SER A 13 0.30 7.57 -7.23
CA SER A 13 0.03 6.90 -8.50
C SER A 13 -1.28 7.43 -9.06
N GLY A 14 -1.27 7.89 -10.31
CA GLY A 14 -2.50 8.27 -11.02
C GLY A 14 -3.37 7.06 -11.37
N GLU A 15 -2.75 6.03 -11.98
CA GLU A 15 -3.48 4.89 -12.56
C GLU A 15 -2.77 3.54 -12.44
N HIS A 16 -1.45 3.52 -12.22
CA HIS A 16 -0.65 2.29 -12.26
C HIS A 16 -0.76 1.42 -10.99
N GLY A 17 -1.07 2.04 -9.85
CA GLY A 17 -1.17 1.38 -8.55
C GLY A 17 0.16 1.36 -7.79
N ILE A 18 0.25 0.44 -6.83
CA ILE A 18 1.36 0.34 -5.87
C ILE A 18 2.40 -0.69 -6.34
N GLY A 19 2.03 -1.98 -6.32
CA GLY A 19 2.93 -3.09 -6.64
C GLY A 19 4.24 -3.10 -5.81
N ALA A 20 5.17 -3.96 -6.20
CA ALA A 20 6.43 -4.13 -5.46
C ALA A 20 7.32 -2.87 -5.44
N GLY A 21 7.19 -1.98 -6.44
CA GLY A 21 8.01 -0.77 -6.53
C GLY A 21 7.67 0.27 -5.46
N GLU A 22 6.40 0.34 -5.05
CA GLU A 22 5.89 1.45 -4.25
C GLU A 22 5.38 1.03 -2.86
N VAL A 23 5.26 -0.28 -2.61
CA VAL A 23 4.74 -0.83 -1.35
C VAL A 23 5.51 -0.37 -0.10
N CYS A 24 6.82 -0.14 -0.22
CA CYS A 24 7.67 0.30 0.88
C CYS A 24 7.37 1.73 1.36
N HIS A 25 6.64 2.52 0.55
CA HIS A 25 6.28 3.89 0.88
C HIS A 25 4.87 4.02 1.47
N LEU A 26 4.05 2.96 1.42
CA LEU A 26 2.62 3.04 1.74
C LEU A 26 2.35 3.56 3.14
N VAL A 27 3.03 3.07 4.17
CA VAL A 27 2.84 3.54 5.56
C VAL A 27 3.17 5.03 5.74
N ARG A 28 4.05 5.57 4.89
CA ARG A 28 4.41 6.99 4.93
C ARG A 28 3.40 7.86 4.20
N VAL A 29 2.86 7.36 3.09
CA VAL A 29 1.88 8.08 2.25
C VAL A 29 0.47 7.96 2.81
N HIS A 30 0.17 6.80 3.38
CA HIS A 30 -1.06 6.41 4.04
C HIS A 30 -0.69 5.90 5.43
N ASP A 31 -1.18 6.56 6.46
CA ASP A 31 -0.85 6.23 7.85
C ASP A 31 -1.10 4.75 8.22
N ARG A 32 -0.64 4.37 9.41
CA ARG A 32 -0.72 2.99 9.89
C ARG A 32 -2.15 2.48 10.03
N ASP A 33 -3.10 3.35 10.35
CA ASP A 33 -4.51 2.95 10.57
C ASP A 33 -5.17 2.59 9.24
N TYR A 34 -4.88 3.35 8.18
CA TYR A 34 -5.32 3.03 6.82
C TYR A 34 -4.79 1.67 6.36
N ILE A 35 -3.51 1.38 6.60
CA ILE A 35 -2.91 0.09 6.24
C ILE A 35 -3.55 -1.05 7.03
N ALA A 36 -3.74 -0.88 8.35
CA ALA A 36 -4.32 -1.90 9.21
C ALA A 36 -5.73 -2.32 8.76
N ILE A 37 -6.56 -1.37 8.33
CA ILE A 37 -7.91 -1.67 7.80
C ILE A 37 -7.81 -2.54 6.54
N GLN A 38 -6.88 -2.23 5.64
CA GLN A 38 -6.72 -3.00 4.41
C GLN A 38 -6.14 -4.40 4.66
N GLU A 39 -5.23 -4.55 5.61
CA GLU A 39 -4.70 -5.85 6.02
C GLU A 39 -5.81 -6.74 6.61
N VAL A 40 -6.74 -6.18 7.39
CA VAL A 40 -7.91 -6.92 7.88
C VAL A 40 -8.77 -7.43 6.72
N ILE A 41 -9.01 -6.60 5.71
CA ILE A 41 -9.77 -6.99 4.52
C ILE A 41 -9.03 -8.11 3.76
N ARG A 42 -7.72 -7.96 3.55
CA ARG A 42 -6.89 -8.98 2.90
C ARG A 42 -6.96 -10.29 3.67
N GLN A 43 -6.75 -10.29 4.98
CA GLN A 43 -6.73 -11.49 5.81
C GLN A 43 -8.07 -12.22 5.79
N ALA A 44 -9.19 -11.49 5.66
CA ALA A 44 -10.51 -12.10 5.53
C ALA A 44 -10.71 -12.81 4.17
N LEU A 45 -10.04 -12.35 3.12
CA LEU A 45 -10.17 -12.88 1.75
C LEU A 45 -9.10 -13.93 1.40
N ASP A 46 -7.88 -13.73 1.87
CA ASP A 46 -6.69 -14.53 1.58
C ASP A 46 -5.93 -14.84 2.88
N PRO A 47 -6.49 -15.71 3.74
CA PRO A 47 -5.93 -15.98 5.06
C PRO A 47 -4.55 -16.67 5.00
N ASP A 48 -4.27 -17.37 3.91
CA ASP A 48 -3.02 -18.08 3.66
C ASP A 48 -1.98 -17.23 2.90
N ASN A 49 -2.31 -15.98 2.59
CA ASN A 49 -1.43 -15.01 1.93
C ASN A 49 -0.88 -15.49 0.56
N ASN A 50 -1.71 -16.17 -0.23
CA ASN A 50 -1.32 -16.72 -1.54
C ASN A 50 -1.45 -15.71 -2.69
N MET A 51 -2.22 -14.63 -2.52
CA MET A 51 -2.49 -13.64 -3.56
C MET A 51 -1.47 -12.50 -3.52
N ASN A 52 -0.40 -12.64 -4.31
CA ASN A 52 0.66 -11.64 -4.47
C ASN A 52 1.25 -11.15 -3.12
N PRO A 53 1.98 -12.03 -2.40
CA PRO A 53 2.60 -11.67 -1.14
C PRO A 53 3.58 -10.50 -1.32
N GLY A 54 3.48 -9.50 -0.44
CA GLY A 54 4.39 -8.34 -0.43
C GLY A 54 4.14 -7.25 -1.47
N TYR A 55 3.10 -7.35 -2.32
CA TYR A 55 2.84 -6.35 -3.37
C TYR A 55 1.86 -5.23 -2.98
N PHE A 56 1.14 -5.38 -1.87
CA PHE A 56 0.06 -4.47 -1.50
C PHE A 56 0.24 -3.81 -0.14
N TYR A 57 0.75 -4.53 0.85
CA TYR A 57 0.96 -4.01 2.20
C TYR A 57 2.35 -4.43 2.69
N PRO A 58 3.04 -3.56 3.44
CA PRO A 58 4.30 -3.92 4.08
C PRO A 58 4.00 -4.97 5.14
N SER A 59 4.48 -6.19 4.91
CA SER A 59 4.39 -7.34 5.82
C SER A 59 4.80 -7.01 7.25
#